data_AF-A0ABD0LAE3-F1
#
_entry.id   AF-A0ABD0LAE3-F1
#
_cell.length_a   1.000
_cell.length_b   1.000
_cell.length_c   1.000
_cell.angle_alpha   90.00
_cell.angle_beta   90.00
_cell.angle_gamma   90.00
#
_symmetry.space_group_name_H-M   'P 1'
#
loop_
_entity.id
_entity.type
_entity.pdbx_description
1 polymer ?
#
loop_
_entity_poly.entity_id
_entity_poly.type
_entity_poly.pdbx_seq_one_letter_code
_entity_poly.pdbx_strand_id
1 'polypeptide(L)'
;MFVGHNVWDVLLAVRQGMVESVVQHINDNFQKQTPSLQEMLRVRLLRLRSALCSIIPSGRQRAAECRALLTLFSIASVIRTIIRPKSVSTQEKSPVEKLSALCSISTETDLDTLIKTLDPDDFIVESIKKEKGSQASLQMLQPFIQWVSDFVLHLLSTVPLVQSGANMPGAALLRDVGVLSVLRDLLAITRLWGTVNSVCLPTFSTTSYHDCLAHIFKLLSRIWMMRKDGAGVELEEAIVDECASLPSKVLVPDFHYSYGHDSCSFAVFTQPPPLRFVFGNEPEFLYAVRKNYLVYPIEIAPDSHQCHDIVRHIQLGVMPRGPVRECIRCGACSLLNSTAQSKLLSSWEKRFVRNCLCGGHWKLRGAQLR
;
A
#
# COMPACT_ATOMS: atom_id res chain seq x y z
N MET A 1 -25.46 24.42 -6.14
CA MET A 1 -24.87 23.95 -4.86
C MET A 1 -23.85 22.88 -5.20
N PHE A 2 -22.56 23.24 -5.26
CA PHE A 2 -21.47 22.29 -5.53
C PHE A 2 -21.35 21.37 -4.33
N VAL A 3 -21.95 20.18 -4.43
CA VAL A 3 -21.79 19.15 -3.41
C VAL A 3 -20.47 18.47 -3.77
N GLY A 4 -19.38 18.88 -3.10
CA GLY A 4 -18.00 18.40 -3.33
C GLY A 4 -17.79 16.92 -3.00
N HIS A 5 -18.56 16.04 -3.64
CA HIS A 5 -18.50 14.59 -3.51
C HIS A 5 -17.30 14.01 -4.25
N ASN A 6 -16.70 14.75 -5.19
CA ASN A 6 -15.57 14.30 -5.96
C ASN A 6 -14.32 15.15 -5.70
N VAL A 7 -13.17 14.50 -5.60
CA VAL A 7 -11.86 15.15 -5.47
C VAL A 7 -11.59 16.13 -6.62
N TRP A 8 -12.17 15.89 -7.80
CA TRP A 8 -12.10 16.82 -8.93
C TRP A 8 -12.64 18.22 -8.60
N ASP A 9 -13.74 18.32 -7.84
CA ASP A 9 -14.34 19.60 -7.46
C ASP A 9 -13.37 20.42 -6.60
N VAL A 10 -12.66 19.75 -5.69
CA VAL A 10 -11.62 20.38 -4.85
C VAL A 10 -10.45 20.84 -5.70
N LEU A 11 -9.99 20.01 -6.65
CA LEU A 11 -8.85 20.34 -7.52
C LEU A 11 -9.13 21.51 -8.46
N LEU A 12 -10.40 21.74 -8.85
CA LEU A 12 -10.79 22.92 -9.62
C LEU A 12 -10.71 24.22 -8.80
N ALA A 13 -10.89 24.13 -7.48
CA ALA A 13 -10.84 25.29 -6.57
C ALA A 13 -9.44 25.55 -6.01
N VAL A 14 -8.58 24.52 -5.93
CA VAL A 14 -7.27 24.60 -5.28
C VAL A 14 -6.15 24.85 -6.30
N ARG A 15 -5.44 25.98 -6.15
CA ARG A 15 -4.20 26.29 -6.86
C ARG A 15 -3.00 25.64 -6.16
N GLN A 16 -1.92 25.41 -6.91
CA GLN A 16 -0.69 24.78 -6.41
C GLN A 16 -0.16 25.40 -5.11
N GLY A 17 -0.07 26.73 -5.04
CA GLY A 17 0.42 27.44 -3.85
C GLY A 17 -0.44 27.28 -2.59
N MET A 18 -1.66 26.77 -2.71
CA MET A 18 -2.56 26.52 -1.57
C MET A 18 -2.49 25.08 -1.06
N VAL A 19 -1.87 24.15 -1.81
CA VAL A 19 -1.94 22.71 -1.54
C VAL A 19 -1.42 22.36 -0.16
N GLU A 20 -0.25 22.88 0.23
CA GLU A 20 0.37 22.54 1.52
C GLU A 20 -0.50 22.99 2.69
N SER A 21 -0.99 24.23 2.66
CA SER A 21 -1.88 24.79 3.68
C SER A 21 -3.19 24.00 3.79
N VAL A 22 -3.82 23.69 2.65
CA VAL A 22 -5.06 22.90 2.62
C VAL A 22 -4.84 21.51 3.18
N VAL A 23 -3.77 20.82 2.77
CA VAL A 23 -3.46 19.47 3.27
C VAL A 23 -3.18 19.50 4.78
N GLN A 24 -2.44 20.50 5.27
CA GLN A 24 -2.15 20.64 6.70
C GLN A 24 -3.45 20.86 7.49
N HIS A 25 -4.25 21.85 7.09
CA HIS A 25 -5.50 22.18 7.78
C HIS A 25 -6.49 21.00 7.81
N ILE A 26 -6.59 20.23 6.72
CA ILE A 26 -7.45 19.04 6.69
C ILE A 26 -6.91 17.95 7.63
N ASN A 27 -5.58 17.74 7.68
CA ASN A 27 -4.98 16.79 8.61
C ASN A 27 -5.20 17.20 10.07
N ASP A 28 -5.01 18.47 10.42
CA ASP A 28 -5.21 18.96 11.78
C ASP A 28 -6.66 18.76 12.23
N ASN A 29 -7.63 19.02 11.35
CA ASN A 29 -9.04 18.77 11.64
C ASN A 29 -9.37 17.28 11.73
N PHE A 30 -8.71 16.43 10.92
CA PHE A 30 -8.84 14.98 11.03
C PHE A 30 -8.34 14.45 12.38
N GLN A 31 -7.19 14.94 12.86
CA GLN A 31 -6.63 14.53 14.15
C GLN A 31 -7.52 14.91 15.35
N LYS A 32 -8.34 15.96 15.21
CA LYS A 32 -9.33 16.36 16.24
C LYS A 32 -10.57 15.46 16.28
N GLN A 33 -10.77 14.58 15.31
CA GLN A 33 -11.94 13.69 15.27
C GLN A 33 -11.78 12.51 16.24
N THR A 34 -12.90 11.91 16.65
CA THR A 34 -12.88 10.68 17.47
C THR A 34 -12.25 9.51 16.70
N PRO A 35 -11.65 8.51 17.39
CA PRO A 35 -11.01 7.36 16.73
C PRO A 35 -11.93 6.63 15.73
N SER A 36 -13.21 6.47 16.08
CA SER A 36 -14.21 5.82 15.21
C SER A 36 -14.46 6.63 13.93
N LEU A 37 -14.48 7.96 14.01
CA LEU A 37 -14.68 8.82 12.85
C LEU A 37 -13.39 8.90 12.01
N GLN A 38 -12.23 8.91 12.65
CA GLN A 38 -10.94 8.80 11.95
C GLN A 38 -10.88 7.53 11.12
N GLU A 39 -11.29 6.38 11.66
CA GLU A 39 -11.37 5.11 10.92
C GLU A 39 -12.25 5.23 9.66
N MET A 40 -13.45 5.80 9.81
CA MET A 40 -14.39 5.99 8.70
C MET A 40 -13.86 6.94 7.62
N LEU A 41 -13.17 8.01 8.02
CA LEU A 41 -12.72 9.07 7.11
C LEU A 41 -11.34 8.82 6.51
N ARG A 42 -10.52 7.93 7.08
CA ARG A 42 -9.11 7.74 6.69
C ARG A 42 -8.92 7.52 5.19
N VAL A 43 -9.70 6.62 4.60
CA VAL A 43 -9.62 6.34 3.15
C VAL A 43 -9.98 7.56 2.31
N ARG A 44 -10.98 8.35 2.73
CA ARG A 44 -11.38 9.58 2.00
C ARG A 44 -10.29 10.63 2.09
N LEU A 45 -9.71 10.81 3.28
CA LEU A 45 -8.60 11.73 3.50
C LEU A 45 -7.38 11.38 2.65
N LEU A 46 -6.96 10.10 2.65
CA LEU A 46 -5.80 9.66 1.86
C LEU A 46 -6.01 9.86 0.36
N ARG A 47 -7.22 9.61 -0.15
CA ARG A 47 -7.55 9.89 -1.57
C ARG A 47 -7.45 11.36 -1.93
N LEU A 48 -7.98 12.23 -1.06
CA LEU A 48 -7.92 13.67 -1.27
C LEU A 48 -6.49 14.18 -1.19
N ARG A 49 -5.73 13.77 -0.18
CA ARG A 49 -4.31 14.12 -0.02
C ARG A 49 -3.48 13.65 -1.20
N SER A 50 -3.66 12.40 -1.63
CA SER A 50 -2.94 11.88 -2.80
C SER A 50 -3.14 12.76 -4.02
N ALA A 51 -4.37 13.16 -4.29
CA ALA A 51 -4.70 14.00 -5.44
C ALA A 51 -4.17 15.43 -5.32
N LEU A 52 -4.33 16.07 -4.15
CA LEU A 52 -3.79 17.42 -3.89
C LEU A 52 -2.27 17.44 -4.00
N CYS A 53 -1.59 16.45 -3.43
CA CYS A 53 -0.15 16.35 -3.52
C CYS A 53 0.34 16.00 -4.95
N SER A 54 -0.50 15.41 -5.80
CA SER A 54 -0.14 15.08 -7.18
C SER A 54 -0.10 16.29 -8.13
N ILE A 55 -0.70 17.43 -7.76
CA ILE A 55 -0.68 18.65 -8.60
C ILE A 55 0.54 19.55 -8.34
N ILE A 56 1.38 19.21 -7.36
CA ILE A 56 2.62 19.96 -7.04
C ILE A 56 3.85 19.05 -7.20
N PRO A 57 4.97 19.51 -7.80
CA PRO A 57 6.17 18.69 -7.97
C PRO A 57 6.75 18.18 -6.64
N SER A 58 6.78 19.01 -5.60
CA SER A 58 7.29 18.64 -4.26
C SER A 58 6.37 17.66 -3.51
N GLY A 59 5.12 17.49 -3.95
CA GLY A 59 4.14 16.62 -3.29
C GLY A 59 4.13 15.18 -3.81
N ARG A 60 4.87 14.85 -4.87
CA ARG A 60 4.80 13.52 -5.51
C ARG A 60 5.10 12.37 -4.56
N GLN A 61 6.11 12.52 -3.69
CA GLN A 61 6.43 11.50 -2.68
C GLN A 61 5.29 11.29 -1.69
N ARG A 62 4.68 12.39 -1.23
CA ARG A 62 3.50 12.33 -0.34
C ARG A 62 2.29 11.71 -1.04
N ALA A 63 2.14 11.94 -2.35
CA ALA A 63 1.08 11.33 -3.13
C ALA A 63 1.27 9.81 -3.27
N ALA A 64 2.51 9.38 -3.54
CA ALA A 64 2.92 7.98 -3.58
C ALA A 64 2.71 7.27 -2.24
N GLU A 65 3.12 7.89 -1.12
CA GLU A 65 2.86 7.39 0.24
C GLU A 65 1.36 7.24 0.51
N CYS A 66 0.53 8.21 0.11
CA CYS A 66 -0.92 8.10 0.27
C CYS A 66 -1.51 6.93 -0.54
N ARG A 67 -0.97 6.63 -1.73
CA ARG A 67 -1.38 5.46 -2.52
C ARG A 67 -0.99 4.16 -1.83
N ALA A 68 0.24 4.06 -1.34
CA ALA A 68 0.70 2.90 -0.57
C ALA A 68 -0.16 2.68 0.68
N LEU A 69 -0.47 3.73 1.45
CA LEU A 69 -1.35 3.65 2.62
C LEU A 69 -2.78 3.22 2.28
N LEU A 70 -3.34 3.69 1.16
CA LEU A 70 -4.66 3.24 0.70
C LEU A 70 -4.69 1.73 0.46
N THR A 71 -3.64 1.21 -0.18
CA THR A 71 -3.50 -0.23 -0.43
C THR A 71 -3.29 -1.00 0.88
N LEU A 72 -2.34 -0.57 1.72
CA LEU A 72 -2.04 -1.18 3.01
C LEU A 72 -3.30 -1.31 3.87
N PHE A 73 -4.02 -0.20 4.10
CA PHE A 73 -5.22 -0.23 4.95
C PHE A 73 -6.36 -1.03 4.32
N SER A 74 -6.46 -1.07 2.98
CA SER A 74 -7.47 -1.89 2.31
C SER A 74 -7.18 -3.39 2.50
N ILE A 75 -5.92 -3.80 2.30
CA ILE A 75 -5.47 -5.19 2.54
C ILE A 75 -5.61 -5.56 4.02
N ALA A 76 -5.13 -4.70 4.92
CA ALA A 76 -5.20 -4.92 6.36
C ALA A 76 -6.65 -5.11 6.83
N SER A 77 -7.57 -4.29 6.33
CA SER A 77 -9.00 -4.42 6.61
C SER A 77 -9.54 -5.79 6.20
N VAL A 78 -9.20 -6.27 4.99
CA VAL A 78 -9.64 -7.61 4.55
C VAL A 78 -9.04 -8.71 5.41
N ILE A 79 -7.72 -8.71 5.60
CA ILE A 79 -7.02 -9.73 6.39
C ILE A 79 -7.58 -9.79 7.81
N ARG A 80 -7.84 -8.64 8.45
CA ARG A 80 -8.44 -8.59 9.79
C ARG A 80 -9.89 -9.08 9.82
N THR A 81 -10.71 -8.76 8.82
CA THR A 81 -12.12 -9.22 8.77
C THR A 81 -12.26 -10.73 8.56
N ILE A 82 -11.22 -11.37 8.01
CA ILE A 82 -11.15 -12.82 7.93
C ILE A 82 -11.05 -13.37 9.36
N ILE A 83 -10.14 -12.86 10.18
CA ILE A 83 -9.93 -13.35 11.55
C ILE A 83 -11.17 -13.04 12.41
N ARG A 84 -12.04 -14.05 12.62
CA ARG A 84 -13.29 -13.91 13.38
C ARG A 84 -13.10 -14.35 14.83
N PRO A 85 -13.71 -13.65 15.81
CA PRO A 85 -13.83 -14.15 17.17
C PRO A 85 -14.55 -15.49 17.22
N LYS A 86 -14.03 -16.45 18.00
CA LYS A 86 -14.68 -17.75 18.26
C LYS A 86 -16.01 -17.59 19.03
N SER A 87 -16.16 -16.53 19.82
CA SER A 87 -17.41 -16.14 20.50
C SER A 87 -17.64 -14.63 20.35
N VAL A 88 -18.90 -14.19 20.22
CA VAL A 88 -19.27 -12.76 20.25
C VAL A 88 -19.66 -12.41 21.68
N SER A 89 -18.69 -12.45 22.60
CA SER A 89 -18.84 -11.89 23.94
C SER A 89 -18.40 -10.43 23.90
N THR A 90 -19.20 -9.51 24.46
CA THR A 90 -18.89 -8.08 24.54
C THR A 90 -17.65 -7.77 25.39
N GLN A 91 -17.13 -8.74 26.16
CA GLN A 91 -16.00 -8.55 27.07
C GLN A 91 -14.67 -9.14 26.55
N GLU A 92 -14.70 -10.06 25.58
CA GLU A 92 -13.47 -10.68 25.08
C GLU A 92 -12.92 -9.92 23.86
N LYS A 93 -11.65 -9.50 23.96
CA LYS A 93 -10.91 -8.96 22.82
C LYS A 93 -10.85 -10.00 21.71
N SER A 94 -11.14 -9.59 20.50
CA SER A 94 -10.97 -10.41 19.30
C SER A 94 -9.51 -10.82 19.11
N PRO A 95 -9.21 -11.93 18.40
CA PRO A 95 -7.82 -12.32 18.11
C PRO A 95 -7.00 -11.22 17.43
N VAL A 96 -7.63 -10.44 16.55
CA VAL A 96 -7.00 -9.26 15.91
C VAL A 96 -6.61 -8.22 16.94
N GLU A 97 -7.49 -7.90 17.89
CA GLU A 97 -7.21 -6.92 18.95
C GLU A 97 -6.15 -7.43 19.93
N LYS A 98 -6.14 -8.73 20.23
CA LYS A 98 -5.08 -9.38 21.02
C LYS A 98 -3.74 -9.24 20.31
N LEU A 99 -3.68 -9.53 19.01
CA LEU A 99 -2.46 -9.37 18.20
C LEU A 99 -2.00 -7.91 18.16
N SER A 100 -2.87 -6.96 17.82
CA SER A 100 -2.50 -5.54 17.76
C SER A 100 -2.05 -5.02 19.14
N ALA A 101 -2.64 -5.50 20.23
CA ALA A 101 -2.17 -5.19 21.58
C ALA A 101 -0.78 -5.79 21.85
N LEU A 102 -0.54 -7.03 21.42
CA LEU A 102 0.76 -7.69 21.55
C LEU A 102 1.83 -6.96 20.73
N CYS A 103 1.59 -6.70 19.45
CA CYS A 103 2.54 -6.03 18.56
C CYS A 103 2.78 -4.56 18.94
N SER A 104 1.82 -3.89 19.60
CA SER A 104 2.00 -2.52 20.08
C SER A 104 2.81 -2.41 21.38
N ILE A 105 3.02 -3.52 22.10
CA ILE A 105 3.74 -3.54 23.39
C ILE A 105 5.06 -4.31 23.28
N SER A 106 5.05 -5.46 22.60
CA SER A 106 6.16 -6.40 22.54
C SER A 106 7.39 -5.82 21.84
N THR A 107 8.52 -5.91 22.52
CA THR A 107 9.86 -5.62 21.98
C THR A 107 10.50 -6.85 21.33
N GLU A 108 9.78 -7.96 21.24
CA GLU A 108 10.27 -9.15 20.54
C GLU A 108 10.50 -8.83 19.06
N THR A 109 11.68 -9.19 18.58
CA THR A 109 12.12 -9.00 17.19
C THR A 109 12.26 -10.33 16.45
N ASP A 110 12.29 -11.45 17.17
CA ASP A 110 12.22 -12.79 16.62
C ASP A 110 10.77 -13.17 16.30
N LEU A 111 10.47 -13.29 15.02
CA LEU A 111 9.12 -13.52 14.53
C LEU A 111 8.55 -14.85 15.02
N ASP A 112 9.36 -15.91 15.08
CA ASP A 112 8.92 -17.24 15.50
C ASP A 112 8.64 -17.29 17.01
N THR A 113 9.38 -16.53 17.80
CA THR A 113 9.16 -16.39 19.24
C THR A 113 7.91 -15.57 19.52
N LEU A 114 7.66 -14.50 18.75
CA LEU A 114 6.44 -13.72 18.87
C LEU A 114 5.20 -14.57 18.60
N ILE A 115 5.16 -15.33 17.50
CA ILE A 115 3.96 -16.12 17.13
C ILE A 115 3.69 -17.28 18.09
N LYS A 116 4.69 -17.79 18.84
CA LYS A 116 4.47 -18.82 19.87
C LYS A 116 3.57 -18.34 21.01
N THR A 117 3.42 -17.03 21.18
CA THR A 117 2.50 -16.43 22.16
C THR A 117 1.05 -16.38 21.67
N LEU A 118 0.80 -16.76 20.41
CA LEU A 118 -0.50 -16.76 19.76
C LEU A 118 -0.97 -18.20 19.54
N ASP A 119 -2.28 -18.42 19.61
CA ASP A 119 -2.90 -19.68 19.20
C ASP A 119 -3.22 -19.64 17.69
N PRO A 120 -2.59 -20.46 16.82
CA PRO A 120 -2.90 -20.50 15.40
C PRO A 120 -4.39 -20.73 15.10
N ASP A 121 -5.11 -21.45 15.96
CA ASP A 121 -6.53 -21.73 15.76
C ASP A 121 -7.43 -20.50 15.95
N ASP A 122 -6.95 -19.46 16.62
CA ASP A 122 -7.66 -18.17 16.73
C ASP A 122 -7.60 -17.36 15.42
N PHE A 123 -6.66 -17.67 14.52
CA PHE A 123 -6.37 -16.86 13.33
C PHE A 123 -6.80 -17.53 12.02
N ILE A 124 -7.46 -18.68 12.07
CA ILE A 124 -7.94 -19.41 10.89
C ILE A 124 -9.44 -19.65 11.02
N VAL A 125 -10.23 -19.05 10.12
CA VAL A 125 -11.69 -19.22 10.13
C VAL A 125 -12.07 -20.63 9.73
N GLU A 126 -13.09 -21.19 10.37
CA GLU A 126 -13.68 -22.47 9.94
C GLU A 126 -14.08 -22.48 8.45
N SER A 127 -14.50 -21.36 7.87
CA SER A 127 -14.83 -21.28 6.44
C SER A 127 -13.59 -21.49 5.55
N ILE A 128 -12.41 -21.05 6.01
CA ILE A 128 -11.12 -21.32 5.35
C ILE A 128 -10.72 -22.78 5.55
N LYS A 129 -11.05 -23.40 6.70
CA LYS A 129 -10.83 -24.82 6.98
C LYS A 129 -11.78 -25.76 6.19
N LYS A 130 -13.02 -25.32 5.91
CA LYS A 130 -14.11 -26.14 5.33
C LYS A 130 -14.23 -26.09 3.80
N GLU A 131 -13.71 -25.06 3.12
CA GLU A 131 -13.57 -25.11 1.66
C GLU A 131 -12.63 -26.29 1.32
N LYS A 132 -13.07 -27.21 0.43
CA LYS A 132 -12.40 -28.49 0.15
C LYS A 132 -10.89 -28.27 -0.11
N GLY A 133 -10.08 -28.61 0.90
CA GLY A 133 -8.65 -28.32 0.95
C GLY A 133 -8.38 -26.95 1.57
N SER A 134 -8.18 -26.89 2.90
CA SER A 134 -7.79 -25.68 3.64
C SER A 134 -6.58 -24.93 3.05
N GLN A 135 -5.76 -25.65 2.27
CA GLN A 135 -4.62 -25.14 1.51
C GLN A 135 -5.02 -24.17 0.38
N ALA A 136 -6.11 -24.42 -0.35
CA ALA A 136 -6.51 -23.55 -1.46
C ALA A 136 -7.02 -22.18 -0.98
N SER A 137 -7.63 -22.16 0.22
CA SER A 137 -8.29 -20.98 0.79
C SER A 137 -7.31 -19.88 1.20
N LEU A 138 -6.20 -20.24 1.88
CA LEU A 138 -5.15 -19.28 2.26
C LEU A 138 -4.28 -18.86 1.08
N GLN A 139 -4.04 -19.77 0.12
CA GLN A 139 -3.27 -19.47 -1.09
C GLN A 139 -3.87 -18.30 -1.89
N MET A 140 -5.20 -18.15 -1.90
CA MET A 140 -5.86 -17.01 -2.55
C MET A 140 -5.47 -15.63 -1.97
N LEU A 141 -4.97 -15.58 -0.74
CA LEU A 141 -4.50 -14.34 -0.10
C LEU A 141 -3.04 -14.04 -0.40
N GLN A 142 -2.32 -14.96 -1.05
CA GLN A 142 -0.91 -14.82 -1.36
C GLN A 142 -0.59 -13.50 -2.08
N PRO A 143 -1.38 -12.98 -3.05
CA PRO A 143 -1.09 -11.70 -3.69
C PRO A 143 -1.08 -10.51 -2.70
N PHE A 144 -1.96 -10.54 -1.68
CA PHE A 144 -2.00 -9.51 -0.66
C PHE A 144 -0.84 -9.65 0.33
N ILE A 145 -0.51 -10.89 0.71
CA ILE A 145 0.63 -11.21 1.57
C ILE A 145 1.93 -10.77 0.89
N GLN A 146 2.12 -11.13 -0.39
CA GLN A 146 3.26 -10.72 -1.20
C GLN A 146 3.37 -9.20 -1.26
N TRP A 147 2.27 -8.49 -1.54
CA TRP A 147 2.27 -7.03 -1.58
C TRP A 147 2.72 -6.40 -0.26
N VAL A 148 2.25 -6.93 0.89
CA VAL A 148 2.65 -6.44 2.20
C VAL A 148 4.16 -6.66 2.43
N SER A 149 4.66 -7.85 2.13
CA SER A 149 6.08 -8.18 2.29
C SER A 149 6.99 -7.34 1.38
N ASP A 150 6.61 -7.17 0.11
CA ASP A 150 7.32 -6.32 -0.84
C ASP A 150 7.30 -4.86 -0.39
N PHE A 151 6.17 -4.37 0.14
CA PHE A 151 6.08 -3.02 0.64
C PHE A 151 6.99 -2.78 1.86
N VAL A 152 7.08 -3.74 2.78
CA VAL A 152 8.06 -3.66 3.88
C VAL A 152 9.48 -3.67 3.34
N LEU A 153 9.79 -4.53 2.37
CA LEU A 153 11.11 -4.57 1.74
C LEU A 153 11.47 -3.23 1.07
N HIS A 154 10.51 -2.61 0.36
CA HIS A 154 10.68 -1.27 -0.20
C HIS A 154 10.95 -0.23 0.90
N LEU A 155 10.18 -0.21 1.98
CA LEU A 155 10.40 0.72 3.10
C LEU A 155 11.80 0.55 3.69
N LEU A 156 12.21 -0.68 3.98
CA LEU A 156 13.53 -0.96 4.56
C LEU A 156 14.67 -0.61 3.61
N SER A 157 14.53 -0.92 2.31
CA SER A 157 15.55 -0.55 1.31
C SER A 157 15.73 0.96 1.13
N THR A 158 14.73 1.77 1.51
CA THR A 158 14.84 3.24 1.48
C THR A 158 15.49 3.85 2.72
N VAL A 159 15.65 3.09 3.82
CA VAL A 159 16.26 3.57 5.07
C VAL A 159 17.60 4.29 4.86
N PRO A 160 18.62 3.70 4.20
CA PRO A 160 19.90 4.38 4.01
C PRO A 160 19.78 5.67 3.22
N LEU A 161 18.91 5.71 2.21
CA LEU A 161 18.69 6.88 1.38
C LEU A 161 18.05 8.01 2.19
N VAL A 162 17.01 7.70 2.97
CA VAL A 162 16.33 8.66 3.82
C VAL A 162 17.26 9.21 4.90
N GLN A 163 18.11 8.36 5.47
CA GLN A 163 19.13 8.77 6.44
C GLN A 163 20.15 9.75 5.83
N SER A 164 20.52 9.55 4.56
CA SER A 164 21.37 10.49 3.80
C SER A 164 20.64 11.74 3.30
N GLY A 165 19.38 11.96 3.70
CA GLY A 165 18.60 13.14 3.32
C GLY A 165 17.92 13.06 1.95
N ALA A 166 17.91 11.88 1.30
CA ALA A 166 17.23 11.71 0.03
C ALA A 166 15.70 11.81 0.19
N ASN A 167 15.07 12.50 -0.76
CA ASN A 167 13.61 12.67 -0.78
C ASN A 167 12.93 11.46 -1.43
N MET A 168 12.79 10.36 -0.66
CA MET A 168 12.19 9.09 -1.11
C MET A 168 10.78 8.88 -0.53
N PRO A 169 9.84 8.27 -1.27
CA PRO A 169 8.61 7.72 -0.68
C PRO A 169 8.93 6.76 0.46
N GLY A 170 8.18 6.86 1.54
CA GLY A 170 8.35 6.00 2.70
C GLY A 170 9.06 6.69 3.86
N ALA A 171 9.74 7.82 3.63
CA ALA A 171 10.39 8.58 4.68
C ALA A 171 9.43 9.01 5.80
N ALA A 172 8.22 9.45 5.45
CA ALA A 172 7.22 9.77 6.47
C ALA A 172 6.65 8.51 7.14
N LEU A 173 6.54 7.41 6.38
CA LEU A 173 5.98 6.14 6.86
C LEU A 173 6.91 5.44 7.86
N LEU A 174 8.23 5.57 7.68
CA LEU A 174 9.26 5.10 8.62
C LEU A 174 9.26 5.86 9.97
N ARG A 175 8.52 6.96 10.07
CA ARG A 175 8.31 7.73 11.31
C ARG A 175 6.92 7.50 11.92
N ASP A 176 6.01 6.88 11.18
CA ASP A 176 4.64 6.65 11.64
C ASP A 176 4.54 5.33 12.40
N VAL A 177 4.55 5.42 13.73
CA VAL A 177 4.45 4.26 14.64
C VAL A 177 3.20 3.43 14.36
N GLY A 178 2.08 4.06 13.97
CA GLY A 178 0.84 3.37 13.64
C GLY A 178 0.96 2.52 12.39
N VAL A 179 1.58 3.07 11.33
CA VAL A 179 1.84 2.33 10.09
C VAL A 179 2.80 1.16 10.34
N LEU A 180 3.90 1.41 11.05
CA LEU A 180 4.87 0.38 11.40
C LEU A 180 4.23 -0.74 12.24
N SER A 181 3.34 -0.40 13.18
CA SER A 181 2.57 -1.38 13.96
C SER A 181 1.66 -2.23 13.08
N VAL A 182 0.96 -1.62 12.12
CA VAL A 182 0.09 -2.38 11.19
C VAL A 182 0.92 -3.35 10.34
N LEU A 183 2.10 -2.94 9.88
CA LEU A 183 2.99 -3.82 9.12
C LEU A 183 3.49 -4.99 9.98
N ARG A 184 3.87 -4.75 11.24
CA ARG A 184 4.24 -5.81 12.20
C ARG A 184 3.09 -6.82 12.39
N ASP A 185 1.86 -6.34 12.60
CA ASP A 185 0.68 -7.21 12.73
C ASP A 185 0.53 -8.14 11.51
N LEU A 186 0.64 -7.58 10.30
CA LEU A 186 0.41 -8.33 9.07
C LEU A 186 1.51 -9.34 8.77
N LEU A 187 2.77 -9.03 9.09
CA LEU A 187 3.88 -9.98 8.97
C LEU A 187 3.74 -11.13 9.99
N ALA A 188 3.28 -10.84 11.21
CA ALA A 188 2.97 -11.87 12.22
C ALA A 188 1.84 -12.79 11.75
N ILE A 189 0.74 -12.24 11.22
CA ILE A 189 -0.36 -13.03 10.62
C ILE A 189 0.16 -13.89 9.47
N THR A 190 1.00 -13.32 8.60
CA THR A 190 1.60 -14.02 7.46
C THR A 190 2.40 -15.23 7.91
N ARG A 191 3.28 -15.06 8.92
CA ARG A 191 4.08 -16.17 9.46
C ARG A 191 3.19 -17.23 10.10
N LEU A 192 2.20 -16.82 10.89
CA LEU A 192 1.27 -17.73 11.55
C LEU A 192 0.47 -18.56 10.54
N TRP A 193 -0.01 -17.97 9.45
CA TRP A 193 -0.66 -18.71 8.37
C TRP A 193 0.30 -19.62 7.61
N GLY A 194 1.58 -19.23 7.50
CA GLY A 194 2.62 -20.07 6.91
C GLY A 194 2.88 -21.39 7.64
N THR A 195 2.66 -21.44 8.96
CA THR A 195 2.78 -22.70 9.74
C THR A 195 1.67 -23.70 9.39
N VAL A 196 0.55 -23.19 8.89
CA VAL A 196 -0.63 -23.99 8.49
C VAL A 196 -0.55 -24.34 7.01
N ASN A 197 -0.13 -23.39 6.18
CA ASN A 197 0.04 -23.57 4.75
C ASN A 197 1.18 -22.71 4.22
N SER A 198 2.34 -23.32 4.00
CA SER A 198 3.53 -22.62 3.49
C SER A 198 3.34 -22.03 2.09
N VAL A 199 2.37 -22.49 1.29
CA VAL A 199 2.10 -21.97 -0.07
C VAL A 199 1.55 -20.53 -0.05
N CYS A 200 0.98 -20.08 1.07
CA CYS A 200 0.50 -18.69 1.19
C CYS A 200 1.61 -17.69 1.52
N LEU A 201 2.81 -18.17 1.89
CA LEU A 201 3.93 -17.31 2.26
C LEU A 201 4.40 -16.46 1.06
N PRO A 202 4.97 -15.27 1.32
CA PRO A 202 5.60 -14.47 0.28
C PRO A 202 6.81 -15.22 -0.29
N THR A 203 7.03 -15.05 -1.58
CA THR A 203 8.21 -15.57 -2.29
C THR A 203 9.22 -14.45 -2.44
N PHE A 204 10.47 -14.72 -2.07
CA PHE A 204 11.59 -13.79 -2.22
C PHE A 204 12.65 -14.42 -3.13
N SER A 205 13.17 -13.63 -4.07
CA SER A 205 14.33 -14.03 -4.86
C SER A 205 15.59 -13.62 -4.11
N THR A 206 16.28 -14.58 -3.49
CA THR A 206 17.45 -14.33 -2.64
C THR A 206 18.74 -14.88 -3.26
N THR A 207 19.87 -14.27 -2.91
CA THR A 207 21.21 -14.76 -3.30
C THR A 207 21.73 -15.87 -2.37
N SER A 208 21.08 -16.05 -1.21
CA SER A 208 21.40 -17.07 -0.22
C SER A 208 20.12 -17.61 0.44
N TYR A 209 20.18 -18.84 0.96
CA TYR A 209 19.09 -19.40 1.74
C TYR A 209 19.02 -18.70 3.11
N HIS A 210 18.07 -17.80 3.28
CA HIS A 210 17.75 -17.16 4.55
C HIS A 210 16.26 -16.86 4.66
N ASP A 211 15.76 -16.79 5.90
CA ASP A 211 14.37 -16.43 6.17
C ASP A 211 14.17 -14.93 6.01
N CYS A 212 13.88 -14.50 4.78
CA CYS A 212 13.69 -13.10 4.46
C CYS A 212 12.50 -12.49 5.20
N LEU A 213 11.41 -13.25 5.41
CA LEU A 213 10.23 -12.80 6.15
C LEU A 213 10.58 -12.47 7.61
N ALA A 214 11.30 -13.37 8.29
CA ALA A 214 11.77 -13.12 9.65
C ALA A 214 12.76 -11.94 9.70
N HIS A 215 13.65 -11.82 8.71
CA HIS A 215 14.62 -10.74 8.65
C HIS A 215 13.99 -9.35 8.49
N ILE A 216 13.05 -9.18 7.55
CA ILE A 216 12.34 -7.91 7.38
C ILE A 216 11.47 -7.58 8.60
N PHE A 217 10.90 -8.59 9.27
CA PHE A 217 10.17 -8.38 10.52
C PHE A 217 11.07 -7.86 11.64
N LYS A 218 12.26 -8.45 11.81
CA LYS A 218 13.26 -8.01 12.80
C LYS A 218 13.65 -6.55 12.58
N LEU A 219 14.01 -6.19 11.34
CA LEU A 219 14.40 -4.81 10.98
C LEU A 219 13.27 -3.82 11.22
N LEU A 220 12.06 -4.13 10.73
CA LEU A 220 10.87 -3.31 10.93
C LEU A 220 10.56 -3.12 12.42
N SER A 221 10.71 -4.19 13.22
CA SER A 221 10.45 -4.18 14.66
C SER A 221 11.44 -3.29 15.41
N ARG A 222 12.73 -3.33 15.06
CA ARG A 222 13.76 -2.43 15.61
C ARG A 222 13.45 -0.97 15.30
N ILE A 223 13.13 -0.65 14.04
CA ILE A 223 12.75 0.72 13.63
C ILE A 223 11.49 1.17 14.40
N TRP A 224 10.48 0.31 14.52
CA TRP A 224 9.27 0.62 15.29
C TRP A 224 9.59 0.94 16.76
N MET A 225 10.46 0.18 17.42
CA MET A 225 10.84 0.42 18.82
C MET A 225 11.47 1.80 18.98
N MET A 226 12.45 2.11 18.13
CA MET A 226 13.10 3.42 18.15
C MET A 226 12.10 4.56 17.98
N ARG A 227 11.16 4.44 17.03
CA ARG A 227 10.15 5.48 16.80
C ARG A 227 9.12 5.58 17.92
N LYS A 228 8.75 4.45 18.54
CA LYS A 228 7.82 4.41 19.67
C LYS A 228 8.41 5.09 20.91
N ASP A 229 9.69 4.86 21.19
CA ASP A 229 10.37 5.38 22.38
C ASP A 229 10.78 6.86 22.24
N GLY A 230 10.39 7.51 21.15
CA GLY A 230 10.72 8.91 20.87
C GLY A 230 12.20 9.13 20.55
N ALA A 231 12.91 8.09 20.08
CA ALA A 231 14.29 8.24 19.62
C ALA A 231 14.37 9.33 18.53
N GLY A 232 15.54 9.97 18.45
CA GLY A 232 15.81 11.12 17.58
C GLY A 232 15.43 10.91 16.11
N VAL A 233 15.54 11.97 15.32
CA VAL A 233 15.19 11.95 13.88
C VAL A 233 15.93 10.83 13.13
N GLU A 234 17.16 10.54 13.55
CA GLU A 234 18.10 9.61 12.94
C GLU A 234 17.96 8.17 13.46
N LEU A 235 18.21 7.20 12.58
CA LEU A 235 18.27 5.77 12.93
C LEU A 235 19.70 5.37 13.31
N GLU A 236 19.83 4.30 14.10
CA GLU A 236 21.13 3.74 14.49
C GLU A 236 21.89 3.24 13.26
N GLU A 237 23.18 3.54 13.19
CA GLU A 237 24.06 3.15 12.07
C GLU A 237 23.99 1.65 11.79
N ALA A 238 23.97 0.81 12.83
CA ALA A 238 23.85 -0.64 12.67
C ALA A 238 22.55 -1.09 11.96
N ILE A 239 21.42 -0.39 12.14
CA ILE A 239 20.17 -0.69 11.43
C ILE A 239 20.25 -0.19 9.99
N VAL A 240 20.84 0.99 9.80
CA VAL A 240 21.04 1.60 8.49
C VAL A 240 21.91 0.69 7.61
N ASP A 241 23.01 0.17 8.15
CA ASP A 241 23.91 -0.76 7.46
C ASP A 241 23.23 -2.09 7.13
N GLU A 242 22.46 -2.65 8.07
CA GLU A 242 21.72 -3.90 7.86
C GLU A 242 20.68 -3.70 6.73
N CYS A 243 19.99 -2.56 6.69
CA CYS A 243 19.07 -2.20 5.61
C CYS A 243 19.78 -1.93 4.27
N ALA A 244 20.94 -1.26 4.29
CA ALA A 244 21.75 -1.01 3.09
C ALA A 244 22.25 -2.32 2.44
N SER A 245 22.42 -3.37 3.24
CA SER A 245 22.81 -4.69 2.74
C SER A 245 21.65 -5.51 2.14
N LEU A 246 20.38 -5.07 2.24
CA LEU A 246 19.24 -5.83 1.75
C LEU A 246 19.29 -6.09 0.24
N PRO A 247 19.53 -5.09 -0.63
CA PRO A 247 19.49 -5.30 -2.08
C PRO A 247 20.53 -6.29 -2.62
N SER A 248 21.60 -6.57 -1.85
CA SER A 248 22.60 -7.60 -2.22
C SER A 248 22.19 -9.02 -1.78
N LYS A 249 21.25 -9.14 -0.84
CA LYS A 249 20.75 -10.41 -0.28
C LYS A 249 19.43 -10.85 -0.90
N VAL A 250 18.57 -9.89 -1.23
CA VAL A 250 17.23 -10.12 -1.77
C VAL A 250 16.97 -9.13 -2.91
N LEU A 251 16.38 -9.63 -3.99
CA LEU A 251 15.90 -8.81 -5.08
C LEU A 251 14.76 -7.92 -4.57
N VAL A 252 14.97 -6.61 -4.57
CA VAL A 252 13.92 -5.63 -4.31
C VAL A 252 13.05 -5.52 -5.57
N PRO A 253 11.72 -5.75 -5.48
CA PRO A 253 10.84 -5.64 -6.64
C PRO A 253 10.67 -4.19 -7.12
N ASP A 254 9.90 -4.00 -8.19
CA ASP A 254 9.63 -2.67 -8.72
C ASP A 254 8.80 -1.84 -7.73
N PHE A 255 9.34 -0.69 -7.30
CA PHE A 255 8.70 0.22 -6.34
C PHE A 255 7.32 0.69 -6.78
N HIS A 256 7.06 0.76 -8.09
CA HIS A 256 5.74 1.12 -8.60
C HIS A 256 4.65 0.14 -8.18
N TYR A 257 5.01 -1.09 -7.81
CA TYR A 257 4.06 -2.07 -7.27
C TYR A 257 3.47 -1.65 -5.92
N SER A 258 4.27 -1.04 -5.04
CA SER A 258 3.79 -0.58 -3.73
C SER A 258 3.26 0.85 -3.75
N TYR A 259 3.90 1.74 -4.50
CA TYR A 259 3.62 3.17 -4.43
C TYR A 259 2.82 3.71 -5.62
N GLY A 260 2.62 2.88 -6.65
CA GLY A 260 1.94 3.23 -7.89
C GLY A 260 2.76 4.16 -8.78
N HIS A 261 2.48 4.10 -10.09
CA HIS A 261 3.01 5.08 -11.04
C HIS A 261 2.45 6.48 -10.78
N ASP A 262 3.26 7.48 -11.13
CA ASP A 262 2.76 8.84 -11.17
C ASP A 262 1.86 9.04 -12.39
N SER A 263 0.76 9.78 -12.20
CA SER A 263 -0.25 9.95 -13.24
C SER A 263 -0.23 11.36 -13.78
N CYS A 264 -0.08 11.48 -15.09
CA CYS A 264 -0.10 12.77 -15.77
C CYS A 264 -1.49 13.42 -15.76
N SER A 265 -2.55 12.69 -15.39
CA SER A 265 -3.93 13.21 -15.35
C SER A 265 -4.11 14.43 -14.44
N PHE A 266 -3.23 14.63 -13.45
CA PHE A 266 -3.26 15.79 -12.57
C PHE A 266 -2.65 17.05 -13.20
N ALA A 267 -1.88 16.90 -14.29
CA ALA A 267 -1.26 18.03 -14.98
C ALA A 267 -2.27 19.01 -15.56
N VAL A 268 -3.52 18.59 -15.80
CA VAL A 268 -4.57 19.50 -16.27
C VAL A 268 -4.80 20.67 -15.31
N PHE A 269 -4.63 20.44 -14.01
CA PHE A 269 -4.80 21.46 -12.96
C PHE A 269 -3.59 22.39 -12.80
N THR A 270 -2.51 22.10 -13.52
CA THR A 270 -1.30 22.92 -13.52
C THR A 270 -1.20 23.83 -14.74
N GLN A 271 -2.10 23.66 -15.72
CA GLN A 271 -2.07 24.42 -16.96
C GLN A 271 -2.82 25.76 -16.84
N PRO A 272 -2.33 26.84 -17.48
CA PRO A 272 -3.04 28.11 -17.53
C PRO A 272 -4.30 28.03 -18.41
N PRO A 273 -5.44 28.63 -17.99
CA PRO A 273 -6.65 28.69 -18.81
C PRO A 273 -6.52 29.74 -19.95
N PRO A 274 -7.31 29.62 -21.04
CA PRO A 274 -8.30 28.58 -21.30
C PRO A 274 -7.67 27.28 -21.83
N LEU A 275 -8.12 26.14 -21.30
CA LEU A 275 -7.72 24.83 -21.80
C LEU A 275 -8.58 24.45 -23.00
N ARG A 276 -7.93 23.98 -24.07
CA ARG A 276 -8.60 23.46 -25.27
C ARG A 276 -8.35 21.97 -25.40
N PHE A 277 -9.42 21.21 -25.57
CA PHE A 277 -9.37 19.77 -25.75
C PHE A 277 -10.02 19.40 -27.08
N VAL A 278 -9.43 18.44 -27.78
CA VAL A 278 -10.01 17.84 -28.99
C VAL A 278 -10.28 16.37 -28.68
N PHE A 279 -11.49 15.91 -28.96
CA PHE A 279 -11.86 14.53 -28.71
C PHE A 279 -10.91 13.56 -29.44
N GLY A 280 -10.42 12.55 -28.72
CA GLY A 280 -9.47 11.57 -29.25
C GLY A 280 -8.03 12.05 -29.39
N ASN A 281 -7.73 13.33 -29.07
CA ASN A 281 -6.38 13.86 -29.13
C ASN A 281 -5.83 14.11 -27.72
N GLU A 282 -4.67 13.51 -27.41
CA GLU A 282 -4.02 13.69 -26.12
C GLU A 282 -3.33 15.08 -26.06
N PRO A 283 -3.59 15.90 -25.02
CA PRO A 283 -2.96 17.22 -24.90
C PRO A 283 -1.43 17.16 -24.84
N GLU A 284 -0.76 18.07 -25.55
CA GLU A 284 0.70 18.08 -25.68
C GLU A 284 1.43 18.18 -24.34
N PHE A 285 0.88 18.95 -23.39
CA PHE A 285 1.46 19.13 -22.06
C PHE A 285 1.58 17.82 -21.28
N LEU A 286 0.79 16.78 -21.60
CA LEU A 286 0.91 15.47 -20.95
C LEU A 286 2.20 14.75 -21.34
N TYR A 287 2.73 14.96 -22.56
CA TYR A 287 4.01 14.36 -22.98
C TYR A 287 5.20 14.95 -22.23
N ALA A 288 5.22 16.28 -22.04
CA ALA A 288 6.26 16.98 -21.28
C ALA A 288 6.28 16.52 -19.81
N VAL A 289 5.09 16.26 -19.26
CA VAL A 289 4.90 15.74 -17.91
C VAL A 289 5.45 14.31 -17.82
N ARG A 290 5.11 13.39 -18.73
CA ARG A 290 5.64 12.00 -18.68
C ARG A 290 7.17 11.91 -18.61
N LYS A 291 7.90 12.82 -19.25
CA LYS A 291 9.38 12.83 -19.26
C LYS A 291 10.03 13.26 -17.94
N ASN A 292 9.31 13.99 -17.09
CA ASN A 292 9.88 14.66 -15.89
C ASN A 292 9.38 14.06 -14.57
N TYR A 293 8.66 12.94 -14.60
CA TYR A 293 7.94 12.37 -13.45
C TYR A 293 8.59 11.08 -12.98
N LEU A 294 9.82 11.18 -12.49
CA LEU A 294 10.47 10.09 -11.75
C LEU A 294 10.31 10.33 -10.26
N VAL A 295 9.61 9.40 -9.60
CA VAL A 295 9.43 9.33 -8.16
C VAL A 295 10.67 8.68 -7.51
N TYR A 296 11.38 7.84 -8.27
CA TYR A 296 12.53 7.04 -7.83
C TYR A 296 13.73 7.31 -8.74
N PRO A 297 14.96 7.26 -8.20
CA PRO A 297 16.16 7.18 -9.03
C PRO A 297 16.14 5.89 -9.85
N ILE A 298 16.47 5.98 -11.14
CA ILE A 298 16.46 4.86 -12.09
C ILE A 298 17.36 3.70 -11.61
N GLU A 299 18.45 4.03 -10.93
CA GLU A 299 19.43 3.08 -10.38
C GLU A 299 18.85 2.19 -9.27
N ILE A 300 17.78 2.64 -8.60
CA ILE A 300 17.17 1.95 -7.45
C ILE A 300 15.86 1.24 -7.84
N ALA A 301 15.18 1.73 -8.87
CA ALA A 301 13.94 1.17 -9.37
C ALA A 301 13.97 1.11 -10.90
N PRO A 302 14.39 -0.03 -11.50
CA PRO A 302 14.30 -0.19 -12.94
C PRO A 302 12.82 -0.10 -13.35
N ASP A 303 12.48 0.77 -14.31
CA ASP A 303 11.14 0.83 -14.88
C ASP A 303 10.92 -0.42 -15.71
N SER A 304 10.31 -1.43 -15.08
CA SER A 304 10.09 -2.73 -15.69
C SER A 304 9.01 -2.68 -16.80
N HIS A 305 8.30 -1.56 -16.93
CA HIS A 305 7.08 -1.39 -17.73
C HIS A 305 6.03 -2.47 -17.48
N GLN A 306 6.14 -3.20 -16.36
CA GLN A 306 5.23 -4.28 -16.01
C GLN A 306 3.90 -3.68 -15.56
N CYS A 307 2.83 -4.10 -16.23
CA CYS A 307 1.50 -3.76 -15.79
C CYS A 307 1.13 -4.65 -14.61
N HIS A 308 0.60 -4.05 -13.55
CA HIS A 308 0.10 -4.76 -12.37
C HIS A 308 -1.40 -4.48 -12.20
N ASP A 309 -2.14 -5.49 -11.74
CA ASP A 309 -3.53 -5.32 -11.33
C ASP A 309 -3.57 -4.72 -9.92
N ILE A 310 -3.95 -3.45 -9.79
CA ILE A 310 -3.98 -2.74 -8.50
C ILE A 310 -5.07 -3.26 -7.56
N VAL A 311 -6.07 -3.99 -8.07
CA VAL A 311 -7.12 -4.57 -7.23
C VAL A 311 -6.72 -5.97 -6.78
N ARG A 312 -6.15 -6.78 -7.67
CA ARG A 312 -5.84 -8.18 -7.38
C ARG A 312 -4.40 -8.40 -6.90
N HIS A 313 -3.55 -7.38 -7.02
CA HIS A 313 -2.14 -7.44 -6.68
C HIS A 313 -1.40 -8.57 -7.41
N ILE A 314 -1.72 -8.76 -8.70
CA ILE A 314 -1.08 -9.73 -9.59
C ILE A 314 -0.38 -9.02 -10.74
N GLN A 315 0.72 -9.61 -11.21
CA GLN A 315 1.41 -9.14 -12.40
C GLN A 315 0.64 -9.51 -13.66
N LEU A 316 0.46 -8.54 -14.57
CA LEU A 316 -0.23 -8.71 -15.86
C LEU A 316 0.73 -8.80 -17.04
N GLY A 317 2.03 -8.60 -16.80
CA GLY A 317 3.05 -8.50 -17.84
C GLY A 317 3.14 -7.09 -18.43
N VAL A 318 4.08 -6.87 -19.34
CA VAL A 318 4.18 -5.60 -20.11
C VAL A 318 2.94 -5.36 -20.97
N MET A 319 2.41 -6.44 -21.55
CA MET A 319 1.23 -6.43 -22.41
C MET A 319 0.17 -7.36 -21.83
N PRO A 320 -0.83 -6.84 -21.10
CA PRO A 320 -1.90 -7.64 -20.55
C PRO A 320 -2.63 -8.43 -21.65
N ARG A 321 -2.75 -9.75 -21.49
CA ARG A 321 -3.42 -10.62 -22.48
C ARG A 321 -4.94 -10.47 -22.48
N GLY A 322 -5.53 -10.00 -21.38
CA GLY A 322 -6.97 -9.83 -21.22
C GLY A 322 -7.40 -8.36 -21.29
N PRO A 323 -8.71 -8.09 -21.40
CA PRO A 323 -9.24 -6.73 -21.34
C PRO A 323 -8.93 -6.12 -19.97
N VAL A 324 -8.36 -4.91 -19.98
CA VAL A 324 -8.03 -4.17 -18.77
C VAL A 324 -8.75 -2.83 -18.73
N ARG A 325 -8.95 -2.34 -17.52
CA ARG A 325 -9.45 -1.00 -17.24
C ARG A 325 -8.37 -0.19 -16.57
N GLU A 326 -8.34 1.10 -16.87
CA GLU A 326 -7.35 2.04 -16.36
C GLU A 326 -8.06 3.13 -15.57
N CYS A 327 -7.49 3.51 -14.43
CA CYS A 327 -8.06 4.58 -13.62
C CYS A 327 -7.77 5.94 -14.26
N ILE A 328 -8.81 6.73 -14.50
CA ILE A 328 -8.67 8.08 -15.09
C ILE A 328 -7.96 9.09 -14.17
N ARG A 329 -7.71 8.72 -12.91
CA ARG A 329 -7.09 9.59 -11.90
C ARG A 329 -5.64 9.20 -11.58
N CYS A 330 -5.34 7.92 -11.41
CA CYS A 330 -4.00 7.49 -11.00
C CYS A 330 -3.32 6.60 -12.03
N GLY A 331 -3.91 6.39 -13.20
CA GLY A 331 -3.35 5.53 -14.26
C GLY A 331 -3.28 4.03 -13.91
N ALA A 332 -3.63 3.64 -12.68
CA ALA A 332 -3.54 2.26 -12.24
C ALA A 332 -4.43 1.34 -13.08
N CYS A 333 -3.95 0.13 -13.32
CA CYS A 333 -4.58 -0.85 -14.19
C CYS A 333 -5.23 -1.97 -13.37
N SER A 334 -6.29 -2.58 -13.90
CA SER A 334 -6.90 -3.79 -13.33
C SER A 334 -7.56 -4.61 -14.44
N LEU A 335 -7.61 -5.93 -14.33
CA LEU A 335 -8.38 -6.77 -15.24
C LEU A 335 -9.87 -6.38 -15.17
N LEU A 336 -10.50 -6.31 -16.33
CA LEU A 336 -11.92 -6.01 -16.46
C LEU A 336 -12.77 -7.15 -15.87
N ASN A 337 -12.40 -8.38 -16.20
CA ASN A 337 -13.11 -9.57 -15.78
C ASN A 337 -12.59 -10.07 -14.43
N SER A 338 -13.50 -10.56 -13.59
CA SER A 338 -13.15 -11.17 -12.31
C SER A 338 -12.44 -12.50 -12.51
N THR A 339 -11.37 -12.72 -11.75
CA THR A 339 -10.68 -14.01 -11.62
C THR A 339 -10.90 -14.62 -10.24
N ALA A 340 -11.80 -14.04 -9.43
CA ALA A 340 -12.03 -14.46 -8.06
C ALA A 340 -12.63 -15.87 -8.01
N GLN A 341 -11.96 -16.76 -7.28
CA GLN A 341 -12.40 -18.14 -7.06
C GLN A 341 -13.16 -18.31 -5.73
N SER A 342 -13.25 -17.26 -4.90
CA SER A 342 -13.95 -17.28 -3.62
C SER A 342 -14.90 -16.11 -3.40
N LYS A 343 -15.86 -16.28 -2.49
CA LYS A 343 -16.80 -15.22 -2.07
C LYS A 343 -16.08 -14.03 -1.43
N LEU A 344 -14.97 -14.29 -0.72
CA LEU A 344 -14.14 -13.26 -0.10
C LEU A 344 -13.51 -12.38 -1.18
N LEU A 345 -12.80 -12.97 -2.14
CA LEU A 345 -12.16 -12.22 -3.23
C LEU A 345 -13.20 -11.52 -4.12
N SER A 346 -14.34 -12.18 -4.38
CA SER A 346 -15.44 -11.55 -5.11
C SER A 346 -15.98 -10.31 -4.38
N SER A 347 -16.13 -10.37 -3.05
CA SER A 347 -16.57 -9.24 -2.24
C SER A 347 -15.53 -8.12 -2.18
N TRP A 348 -14.24 -8.47 -2.13
CA TRP A 348 -13.14 -7.52 -2.26
C TRP A 348 -13.19 -6.78 -3.61
N GLU A 349 -13.25 -7.50 -4.72
CA GLU A 349 -13.28 -6.91 -6.06
C GLU A 349 -14.52 -6.02 -6.28
N LYS A 350 -15.67 -6.41 -5.73
CA LYS A 350 -16.93 -5.62 -5.80
C LYS A 350 -16.78 -4.22 -5.25
N ARG A 351 -15.92 -4.00 -4.24
CA ARG A 351 -15.62 -2.66 -3.70
C ARG A 351 -15.02 -1.71 -4.75
N PHE A 352 -14.36 -2.27 -5.77
CA PHE A 352 -13.62 -1.54 -6.78
C PHE A 352 -14.21 -1.69 -8.19
N VAL A 353 -15.47 -2.14 -8.32
CA VAL A 353 -16.13 -2.25 -9.62
C VAL A 353 -16.32 -0.88 -10.26
N ARG A 354 -16.79 0.11 -9.49
CA ARG A 354 -17.07 1.47 -10.01
C ARG A 354 -15.84 2.39 -10.00
N ASN A 355 -14.99 2.23 -9.00
CA ASN A 355 -13.88 3.15 -8.74
C ASN A 355 -12.60 2.39 -8.38
N CYS A 356 -11.46 2.96 -8.74
CA CYS A 356 -10.13 2.53 -8.30
C CYS A 356 -9.94 2.73 -6.79
N LEU A 357 -8.88 2.14 -6.23
CA LEU A 357 -8.45 2.38 -4.85
C LEU A 357 -8.30 3.88 -4.54
N CYS A 358 -7.81 4.67 -5.49
CA CYS A 358 -7.69 6.13 -5.38
C CYS A 358 -9.03 6.89 -5.46
N GLY A 359 -10.14 6.20 -5.75
CA GLY A 359 -11.48 6.75 -5.91
C GLY A 359 -11.78 7.34 -7.30
N GLY A 360 -10.86 7.23 -8.27
CA GLY A 360 -11.12 7.63 -9.66
C GLY A 360 -11.92 6.57 -10.43
N HIS A 361 -12.69 6.99 -11.42
CA HIS A 361 -13.44 6.07 -12.28
C HIS A 361 -12.51 5.26 -13.19
N TRP A 362 -13.05 4.14 -13.67
CA TRP A 362 -12.41 3.30 -14.65
C TRP A 362 -12.78 3.74 -16.07
N LYS A 363 -11.79 3.85 -16.95
CA LYS A 363 -12.00 3.82 -18.41
C LYS A 363 -11.60 2.45 -18.92
N LEU A 364 -12.21 2.00 -20.00
CA LEU A 364 -11.71 0.84 -20.73
C LEU A 364 -10.41 1.25 -21.40
N ARG A 365 -9.35 0.49 -21.15
CA ARG A 365 -8.13 0.60 -21.94
C ARG A 365 -8.39 -0.26 -23.18
N GLY A 366 -8.60 0.38 -24.32
CA GLY A 366 -8.69 -0.34 -25.58
C GLY A 366 -7.46 -1.24 -25.71
N ALA A 367 -7.64 -2.47 -26.20
CA ALA A 367 -6.51 -3.22 -26.74
C ALA A 367 -5.79 -2.25 -27.67
N GLN A 368 -4.50 -2.02 -27.47
CA GLN A 368 -3.71 -1.23 -28.42
C GLN A 368 -4.06 -1.78 -29.81
N LEU A 369 -4.77 -0.98 -30.61
CA LEU A 369 -4.92 -1.25 -32.02
C LEU A 369 -3.48 -1.32 -32.53
N ARG A 370 -3.13 -2.50 -33.04
CA ARG A 370 -1.80 -2.79 -33.60
C ARG A 370 -1.45 -1.79 -34.68
#